data_AF-A0A1E3PKW2-F1
#
_entry.id   AF-A0A1E3PKW2-F1
#
_cell.length_a   1.000
_cell.length_b   1.000
_cell.length_c   1.000
_cell.angle_alpha   90.00
_cell.angle_beta   90.00
_cell.angle_gamma   90.00
#
_symmetry.space_group_name_H-M   'P 1'
#
loop_
_entity.id
_entity.type
_entity.pdbx_description
1 polymer ?
#
loop_
_entity_poly.entity_id
_entity_poly.type
_entity_poly.pdbx_seq_one_letter_code
_entity_poly.pdbx_strand_id
1 'polypeptide(L)'
;MNAENYLVQYGWTQGEALRFGGLKKPILVKHKKDQKGLGHTSDQHEAWWERVFDGQLKSLNVVANKSGTSFEQSEVKVSGISQNLSPLYRSFIRGEGLKGTIGNSEDGAVVKESSIMMFDSSDDEEDSAEKKAKKERKRAKKEKISKKEDKVTKRQEKKAKKQEKKSNREEKKARAEKRKRKRDD
;
A
#
# COMPACT_ATOMS: atom_id res chain seq x y z
N MET A 1 26.61 -6.13 -34.46
CA MET A 1 25.59 -7.05 -34.97
C MET A 1 24.29 -6.31 -35.13
N ASN A 2 23.61 -6.44 -36.27
CA ASN A 2 22.27 -5.86 -36.45
C ASN A 2 21.21 -6.93 -36.15
N ALA A 3 20.58 -6.83 -34.98
CA ALA A 3 19.64 -7.85 -34.49
C ALA A 3 18.35 -7.91 -35.32
N GLU A 4 17.94 -6.78 -35.92
CA GLU A 4 16.73 -6.70 -36.74
C GLU A 4 16.87 -7.56 -38.00
N ASN A 5 17.98 -7.41 -38.73
CA ASN A 5 18.26 -8.19 -39.93
C ASN A 5 18.31 -9.70 -39.64
N TYR A 6 18.85 -10.09 -38.48
CA TYR A 6 18.87 -11.48 -38.07
C TYR A 6 17.46 -12.01 -37.86
N LEU A 7 16.60 -11.31 -37.14
CA LEU A 7 15.21 -11.74 -36.92
C LEU A 7 14.40 -11.81 -38.21
N VAL A 8 14.60 -10.87 -39.13
CA VAL A 8 13.95 -10.87 -40.45
C VAL A 8 14.36 -12.11 -41.27
N GLN A 9 15.61 -12.55 -41.19
CA GLN A 9 16.07 -13.79 -41.85
C GLN A 9 15.33 -15.04 -41.34
N TYR A 10 14.88 -15.04 -40.08
CA TYR A 10 14.06 -16.13 -39.50
C TYR A 10 12.55 -15.92 -39.70
N GLY A 11 12.14 -14.97 -40.54
CA GLY A 11 10.74 -14.73 -40.90
C GLY A 11 9.97 -13.86 -39.90
N TRP A 12 10.65 -13.17 -38.97
CA TRP A 12 9.98 -12.20 -38.11
C TRP A 12 9.71 -10.90 -38.86
N THR A 13 8.49 -10.39 -38.76
CA THR A 13 8.07 -9.12 -39.34
C THR A 13 8.18 -7.99 -38.33
N GLN A 14 8.78 -6.87 -38.74
CA GLN A 14 8.98 -5.71 -37.88
C GLN A 14 7.63 -5.16 -37.38
N GLY A 15 7.52 -4.96 -36.06
CA GLY A 15 6.30 -4.46 -35.41
C GLY A 15 5.37 -5.55 -34.87
N GLU A 16 5.66 -6.83 -35.15
CA GLU A 16 4.95 -7.95 -34.53
C GLU A 16 5.69 -8.52 -33.32
N ALA A 17 4.95 -9.22 -32.46
CA ALA A 17 5.54 -9.94 -31.35
C ALA A 17 6.25 -11.20 -31.86
N LEU A 18 7.32 -11.62 -31.20
CA LEU A 18 8.08 -12.84 -31.56
C LEU A 18 7.25 -14.12 -31.43
N ARG A 19 6.21 -14.12 -30.59
CA ARG A 19 5.28 -15.22 -30.41
C ARG A 19 3.85 -14.70 -30.52
N PHE A 20 2.94 -15.55 -30.96
CA PHE A 20 1.52 -15.24 -30.94
C PHE A 20 1.06 -14.92 -29.51
N GLY A 21 0.40 -13.78 -29.34
CA GLY A 21 0.01 -13.26 -28.02
C GLY A 21 1.14 -12.63 -27.20
N GLY A 22 2.35 -12.50 -27.75
CA GLY A 22 3.47 -11.84 -27.10
C GLY A 22 3.37 -10.31 -27.10
N LEU A 23 4.26 -9.67 -26.35
CA LEU A 23 4.36 -8.20 -26.31
C LEU A 23 5.01 -7.67 -27.59
N LYS A 24 4.31 -6.76 -28.29
CA LYS A 24 4.87 -6.04 -29.46
C LYS A 24 5.86 -4.94 -29.06
N LYS A 25 5.72 -4.39 -27.86
CA LYS A 25 6.55 -3.31 -27.32
C LYS A 25 7.30 -3.81 -26.09
N PRO A 26 8.55 -3.36 -25.86
CA PRO A 26 9.29 -3.73 -24.67
C PRO A 26 8.58 -3.21 -23.41
N ILE A 27 8.74 -3.95 -22.31
CA ILE A 27 8.21 -3.54 -21.01
C ILE A 27 9.01 -2.33 -20.53
N LEU A 28 8.31 -1.21 -20.31
CA LEU A 28 8.89 -0.03 -19.69
C LEU A 28 9.00 -0.27 -18.18
N VAL A 29 10.24 -0.40 -17.71
CA VAL A 29 10.52 -0.58 -16.29
C VAL A 29 10.91 0.77 -15.66
N LYS A 30 10.26 1.11 -14.55
CA LYS A 30 10.61 2.29 -13.76
C LYS A 30 11.85 1.97 -12.91
N HIS A 31 12.99 2.57 -13.26
CA HIS A 31 14.19 2.46 -12.44
C HIS A 31 14.15 3.43 -11.26
N LYS A 32 14.47 2.92 -10.08
CA LYS A 32 14.59 3.71 -8.85
C LYS A 32 15.96 4.37 -8.79
N LYS A 33 16.02 5.69 -8.97
CA LYS A 33 17.25 6.49 -8.80
C LYS A 33 17.41 7.08 -7.38
N ASP A 34 16.34 7.00 -6.58
CA ASP A 34 16.28 7.63 -5.27
C ASP A 34 16.61 6.69 -4.11
N GLN A 35 17.06 7.27 -3.00
CA GLN A 35 17.27 6.58 -1.71
C GLN A 35 15.98 6.45 -0.87
N LYS A 36 14.83 6.84 -1.42
CA LYS A 36 13.54 6.80 -0.72
C LYS A 36 13.03 5.37 -0.57
N GLY A 37 12.08 5.13 0.34
CA GLY A 37 11.44 3.82 0.48
C GLY A 37 10.70 3.38 -0.78
N LEU A 38 10.53 2.08 -0.98
CA LEU A 38 9.53 1.57 -1.93
C LEU A 38 8.14 2.07 -1.48
N GLY A 39 7.28 2.46 -2.42
CA GLY A 39 5.97 3.03 -2.12
C GLY A 39 5.97 4.51 -1.69
N HIS A 40 7.10 5.22 -1.67
CA HIS A 40 7.07 6.65 -1.33
C HIS A 40 6.37 7.54 -2.38
N THR A 41 6.32 7.07 -3.63
CA THR A 41 5.60 7.71 -4.74
C THR A 41 4.41 6.86 -5.17
N SER A 42 3.86 6.02 -4.28
CA SER A 42 2.47 5.65 -4.48
C SER A 42 1.73 6.96 -4.35
N ASP A 43 1.25 7.48 -5.48
CA ASP A 43 0.15 8.42 -5.43
C ASP A 43 -0.83 7.83 -4.42
N GLN A 44 -1.21 8.66 -3.47
CA GLN A 44 -2.33 8.40 -2.60
C GLN A 44 -3.53 8.33 -3.55
N HIS A 45 -3.66 7.25 -4.31
CA HIS A 45 -4.90 6.83 -4.93
C HIS A 45 -5.72 6.38 -3.74
N GLU A 46 -6.23 7.43 -3.10
CA GLU A 46 -6.99 7.53 -1.90
C GLU A 46 -7.76 6.26 -1.63
N ALA A 47 -7.59 5.79 -0.39
CA ALA A 47 -8.35 4.74 0.26
C ALA A 47 -9.74 4.59 -0.38
N TRP A 48 -9.82 3.73 -1.39
CA TRP A 48 -11.05 3.54 -2.14
C TRP A 48 -12.15 3.05 -1.20
N TRP A 49 -11.75 2.33 -0.15
CA TRP A 49 -12.61 1.92 0.96
C TRP A 49 -13.11 3.11 1.78
N GLU A 50 -12.30 4.15 2.04
CA GLU A 50 -12.76 5.36 2.75
C GLU A 50 -13.82 6.08 1.93
N ARG A 51 -13.62 6.21 0.61
CA ARG A 51 -14.62 6.87 -0.24
C ARG A 51 -15.91 6.06 -0.39
N VAL A 52 -15.79 4.74 -0.49
CA VAL A 52 -16.96 3.85 -0.52
C VAL A 52 -17.70 3.90 0.82
N PHE A 53 -16.98 3.85 1.93
CA PHE A 53 -17.54 3.93 3.28
C PHE A 53 -18.20 5.29 3.55
N ASP A 54 -17.52 6.38 3.21
CA ASP A 54 -18.04 7.76 3.31
C ASP A 54 -19.27 7.95 2.40
N GLY A 55 -19.26 7.39 1.20
CA GLY A 55 -20.42 7.36 0.31
C GLY A 55 -21.62 6.62 0.92
N GLN A 56 -21.39 5.49 1.60
CA GLN A 56 -22.45 4.78 2.31
C GLN A 56 -22.97 5.55 3.52
N LEU A 57 -22.10 6.18 4.32
CA LEU A 57 -22.55 7.01 5.45
C LEU A 57 -23.38 8.20 4.99
N LYS A 58 -22.99 8.86 3.90
CA LYS A 58 -23.74 9.98 3.33
C LYS A 58 -25.10 9.57 2.76
N SER A 59 -25.26 8.31 2.35
CA SER A 59 -26.53 7.77 1.85
C SER A 59 -27.52 7.40 2.96
N LEU A 60 -27.06 7.33 4.21
CA LEU A 60 -27.82 6.90 5.37
C LEU A 60 -28.45 8.11 6.06
N ASN A 61 -29.77 8.22 6.00
CA ASN A 61 -30.52 9.22 6.73
C ASN A 61 -31.10 8.58 8.00
N VAL A 62 -30.78 9.16 9.16
CA VAL A 62 -31.29 8.71 10.45
C VAL A 62 -32.40 9.65 10.89
N VAL A 63 -33.63 9.17 10.84
CA VAL A 63 -34.80 9.91 11.34
C VAL A 63 -35.12 9.39 12.74
N ALA A 64 -34.89 10.23 13.75
CA ALA A 64 -35.24 9.92 15.13
C ALA A 64 -36.70 10.34 15.40
N ASN A 65 -37.60 9.36 15.49
CA ASN A 65 -38.99 9.59 15.87
C ASN A 65 -39.24 9.20 17.32
N LYS A 66 -40.35 9.68 17.90
CA LYS A 66 -40.73 9.43 19.31
C LYS A 66 -40.92 7.94 19.66
N SER A 67 -41.03 7.06 18.66
CA SER A 67 -41.19 5.60 18.81
C SER A 67 -39.94 4.78 18.43
N GLY A 68 -38.82 5.41 18.07
CA GLY A 68 -37.57 4.73 17.70
C GLY A 68 -36.78 5.42 16.58
N THR A 69 -35.54 4.97 16.37
CA THR A 69 -34.67 5.44 15.27
C THR A 69 -34.93 4.64 14.00
N SER A 70 -35.38 5.29 12.93
CA SER A 70 -35.53 4.67 11.61
C SER A 70 -34.34 5.03 10.71
N PHE A 71 -33.88 4.05 9.92
CA PHE A 71 -32.79 4.21 8.96
C PHE A 71 -33.37 4.17 7.55
N GLU A 72 -33.31 5.29 6.83
CA GLU A 72 -33.68 5.36 5.41
C GLU A 72 -32.40 5.44 4.58
N GLN A 73 -32.15 4.41 3.77
CA GLN A 73 -31.00 4.38 2.87
C GLN A 73 -31.43 4.72 1.44
N SER A 74 -30.84 5.78 0.89
CA SER A 74 -30.98 6.09 -0.54
C SER A 74 -30.01 5.25 -1.38
N GLU A 75 -30.40 4.92 -2.62
CA GLU A 75 -29.62 4.05 -3.49
C GLU A 75 -28.22 4.65 -3.78
N VAL A 76 -27.18 3.92 -3.40
CA VAL A 76 -25.79 4.42 -3.38
C VAL A 76 -25.23 4.55 -4.79
N LYS A 77 -25.11 5.78 -5.30
CA LYS A 77 -24.27 6.10 -6.47
C LYS A 77 -22.88 6.52 -5.99
N VAL A 78 -21.96 5.57 -5.82
CA VAL A 78 -20.55 5.91 -5.57
C VAL A 78 -20.00 6.64 -6.79
N SER A 79 -19.86 7.97 -6.71
CA SER A 79 -19.30 8.76 -7.79
C SER A 79 -17.80 8.44 -7.95
N GLY A 80 -17.42 7.84 -9.06
CA GLY A 80 -16.00 7.75 -9.48
C GLY A 80 -15.27 6.43 -9.19
N ILE A 81 -15.90 5.44 -8.57
CA ILE A 81 -15.31 4.09 -8.41
C ILE A 81 -16.27 3.11 -9.06
N SER A 82 -16.10 2.85 -10.36
CA SER A 82 -16.78 1.71 -10.97
C SER A 82 -16.16 0.44 -10.40
N GLN A 83 -17.00 -0.52 -10.00
CA GLN A 83 -16.58 -1.83 -9.48
C GLN A 83 -15.61 -2.56 -10.45
N ASN A 84 -15.67 -2.21 -11.74
CA ASN A 84 -14.85 -2.78 -12.80
C ASN A 84 -13.47 -2.12 -12.94
N LEU A 85 -13.23 -0.94 -12.35
CA LEU A 85 -11.97 -0.21 -12.51
C LEU A 85 -10.90 -0.57 -11.47
N SER A 86 -11.27 -1.11 -10.30
CA SER A 86 -10.32 -1.40 -9.23
C SER A 86 -10.01 -2.89 -9.14
N PRO A 87 -8.77 -3.34 -9.44
CA PRO A 87 -8.38 -4.75 -9.29
C PRO A 87 -8.46 -5.22 -7.83
N LEU A 88 -8.43 -4.30 -6.85
CA LEU A 88 -8.62 -4.62 -5.43
C LEU A 88 -10.07 -5.02 -5.12
N TYR A 89 -11.06 -4.36 -5.72
CA TYR A 89 -12.48 -4.70 -5.52
C TYR A 89 -12.81 -6.09 -6.06
N ARG A 90 -12.16 -6.51 -7.16
CA ARG A 90 -12.34 -7.85 -7.75
C ARG A 90 -11.91 -9.01 -6.84
N SER A 91 -11.00 -8.76 -5.89
CA SER A 91 -10.55 -9.77 -4.93
C SER A 91 -11.48 -9.95 -3.74
N PHE A 92 -12.46 -9.05 -3.54
CA PHE A 92 -13.47 -9.20 -2.50
C PHE A 92 -14.67 -9.97 -3.04
N ILE A 93 -14.89 -11.16 -2.50
CA ILE A 93 -16.11 -11.93 -2.73
C ILE A 93 -17.11 -11.49 -1.67
N ARG A 94 -18.33 -11.10 -2.07
CA ARG A 94 -19.40 -10.81 -1.13
C ARG A 94 -19.83 -12.14 -0.49
N GLY A 95 -19.44 -12.37 0.76
CA GLY A 95 -19.89 -13.53 1.53
C GLY A 95 -21.38 -13.48 1.83
N GLU A 96 -21.98 -14.64 2.08
CA GLU A 96 -23.35 -14.72 2.59
C GLU A 96 -23.43 -14.11 3.99
N GLY A 97 -24.52 -13.40 4.27
CA GLY A 97 -24.73 -12.79 5.58
C GLY A 97 -24.92 -13.86 6.65
N LEU A 98 -24.17 -13.77 7.74
CA LEU A 98 -24.36 -14.65 8.89
C LEU A 98 -25.75 -14.39 9.48
N LYS A 99 -26.63 -15.39 9.50
CA LYS A 99 -27.96 -15.28 10.10
C LYS A 99 -27.80 -15.02 11.60
N GLY A 100 -28.31 -13.88 12.06
CA GLY A 100 -28.24 -13.49 13.46
C GLY A 100 -28.95 -14.49 14.37
N THR A 101 -28.47 -14.62 15.61
CA THR A 101 -29.01 -15.53 16.63
C THR A 101 -30.25 -14.97 17.34
N ILE A 102 -30.69 -13.76 16.99
CA ILE A 102 -31.98 -13.21 17.41
C ILE A 102 -33.02 -13.76 16.44
N GLY A 103 -33.86 -14.66 16.95
CA GLY A 103 -34.85 -15.39 16.17
C GLY A 103 -35.81 -14.43 15.48
N ASN A 104 -35.80 -14.46 14.15
CA ASN A 104 -36.96 -14.07 13.37
C ASN A 104 -37.88 -15.28 13.33
N SER A 105 -38.96 -15.22 14.09
CA SER A 105 -40.14 -16.01 13.81
C SER A 105 -40.60 -15.66 12.39
N GLU A 106 -40.78 -16.69 11.57
CA GLU A 106 -41.61 -16.69 10.35
C GLU A 106 -40.93 -16.09 9.10
N ASP A 107 -40.28 -16.95 8.30
CA ASP A 107 -40.80 -17.33 6.97
C ASP A 107 -39.78 -18.10 6.09
N GLY A 108 -40.23 -19.25 5.59
CA GLY A 108 -40.00 -19.73 4.21
C GLY A 108 -38.67 -20.40 3.82
N ALA A 109 -38.66 -21.74 3.84
CA ALA A 109 -38.21 -22.70 2.80
C ALA A 109 -37.02 -22.28 1.86
N VAL A 110 -35.95 -23.04 1.63
CA VAL A 110 -35.83 -24.46 1.26
C VAL A 110 -34.39 -24.88 1.54
N VAL A 111 -34.18 -25.95 2.32
CA VAL A 111 -32.87 -26.61 2.46
C VAL A 111 -32.65 -27.50 1.22
N LYS A 112 -31.66 -27.17 0.39
CA LYS A 112 -31.06 -28.13 -0.54
C LYS A 112 -29.78 -28.66 0.10
N GLU A 113 -29.80 -29.94 0.43
CA GLU A 113 -28.63 -30.70 0.84
C GLU A 113 -27.61 -30.72 -0.30
N SER A 114 -26.35 -30.44 0.01
CA SER A 114 -25.22 -30.85 -0.82
C SER A 114 -24.02 -31.21 0.06
N SER A 115 -23.82 -32.52 0.16
CA SER A 115 -22.68 -33.32 0.59
C SER A 115 -21.38 -32.58 0.99
N ILE A 116 -21.07 -32.62 2.28
CA ILE A 116 -19.72 -32.38 2.83
C ILE A 116 -18.93 -33.67 2.67
N MET A 117 -17.85 -33.63 1.88
CA MET A 117 -16.84 -34.69 1.89
C MET A 117 -15.96 -34.52 3.12
N MET A 118 -15.91 -35.53 3.99
CA MET A 118 -14.92 -35.65 5.05
C MET A 118 -13.53 -35.77 4.43
N PHE A 119 -12.59 -34.91 4.84
CA PHE A 119 -11.17 -35.21 4.77
C PHE A 119 -10.69 -35.46 6.19
N ASP A 120 -10.35 -36.71 6.42
CA ASP A 120 -9.83 -37.28 7.66
C ASP A 120 -8.46 -36.68 8.00
N SER A 121 -8.29 -36.39 9.29
CA SER A 121 -7.11 -35.75 9.86
C SER A 121 -6.24 -36.84 10.46
N SER A 122 -5.05 -37.06 9.89
CA SER A 122 -3.98 -37.83 10.54
C SER A 122 -2.81 -36.90 10.84
N ASP A 123 -2.81 -36.51 12.11
CA ASP A 123 -1.74 -36.32 13.10
C ASP A 123 -0.26 -36.10 12.74
N ASP A 124 0.34 -35.33 13.64
CA ASP A 124 1.75 -35.26 14.05
C ASP A 124 2.80 -34.81 13.01
N GLU A 125 3.19 -33.52 13.08
CA GLU A 125 4.56 -32.97 12.82
C GLU A 125 4.62 -31.40 12.74
N GLU A 126 3.59 -30.63 13.10
CA GLU A 126 3.59 -29.15 12.88
C GLU A 126 4.03 -28.25 14.06
N ASP A 127 4.23 -28.74 15.29
CA ASP A 127 4.52 -27.88 16.47
C ASP A 127 5.98 -27.34 16.52
N SER A 128 6.86 -27.82 15.64
CA SER A 128 8.27 -27.38 15.52
C SER A 128 8.44 -26.13 14.64
N ALA A 129 7.61 -25.99 13.59
CA ALA A 129 7.73 -24.91 12.62
C ALA A 129 7.21 -23.57 13.17
N GLU A 130 6.11 -23.61 13.94
CA GLU A 130 5.48 -22.39 14.45
C GLU A 130 6.33 -21.69 15.53
N LYS A 131 7.03 -22.46 16.38
CA LYS A 131 8.00 -21.94 17.36
C LYS A 131 9.23 -21.30 16.70
N LYS A 132 9.71 -21.84 15.56
CA LYS A 132 10.83 -21.24 14.80
C LYS A 132 10.41 -19.94 14.11
N ALA A 133 9.24 -19.90 13.49
CA ALA A 133 8.70 -18.70 12.83
C ALA A 133 8.49 -17.54 13.82
N LYS A 134 8.01 -17.82 15.04
CA LYS A 134 7.82 -16.80 16.09
C LYS A 134 9.14 -16.23 16.61
N LYS A 135 10.22 -17.04 16.66
CA LYS A 135 11.56 -16.62 17.09
C LYS A 135 12.26 -15.76 16.03
N GLU A 136 12.12 -16.08 14.74
CA GLU A 136 12.62 -15.25 13.64
C GLU A 136 11.93 -13.89 13.57
N ARG A 137 10.59 -13.84 13.74
CA ARG A 137 9.82 -12.59 13.72
C ARG A 137 10.23 -11.63 14.84
N LYS A 138 10.58 -12.16 16.03
CA LYS A 138 11.13 -11.37 17.15
C LYS A 138 12.54 -10.85 16.86
N ARG A 139 13.42 -11.64 16.23
CA ARG A 139 14.78 -11.21 15.85
C ARG A 139 14.75 -10.12 14.78
N ALA A 140 13.91 -10.27 13.75
CA ALA A 140 13.74 -9.27 12.69
C ALA A 140 13.17 -7.93 13.21
N LYS A 141 12.31 -7.96 14.24
CA LYS A 141 11.79 -6.75 14.88
C LYS A 141 12.87 -6.02 15.69
N LYS A 142 13.75 -6.74 16.40
CA LYS A 142 14.86 -6.16 17.18
C LYS A 142 15.91 -5.51 16.27
N GLU A 143 16.21 -6.10 15.12
CA GLU A 143 17.17 -5.55 14.15
C GLU A 143 16.65 -4.30 13.41
N LYS A 144 15.33 -4.19 13.21
CA LYS A 144 14.71 -2.98 12.63
C LYS A 144 14.70 -1.78 13.61
N ILE A 145 14.73 -2.03 14.92
CA ILE A 145 14.76 -0.98 15.94
C ILE A 145 16.17 -0.41 16.07
N SER A 146 17.21 -1.25 16.15
CA SER A 146 18.60 -0.78 16.20
C SER A 146 19.01 0.03 14.95
N LYS A 147 18.60 -0.41 13.74
CA LYS A 147 18.84 0.36 12.50
C LYS A 147 18.13 1.71 12.45
N LYS A 148 17.03 1.91 13.20
CA LYS A 148 16.35 3.20 13.29
C LYS A 148 17.07 4.15 14.24
N GLU A 149 17.56 3.66 15.37
CA GLU A 149 18.30 4.45 16.35
C GLU A 149 19.62 4.98 15.77
N ASP A 150 20.41 4.12 15.10
CA ASP A 150 21.66 4.51 14.43
C ASP A 150 21.45 5.56 13.31
N LYS A 151 20.29 5.52 12.64
CA LYS A 151 19.97 6.48 11.57
C LYS A 151 19.56 7.84 12.12
N VAL A 152 18.99 7.89 13.32
CA VAL A 152 18.59 9.14 13.98
C VAL A 152 19.80 9.87 14.56
N THR A 153 20.69 9.15 15.25
CA THR A 153 21.93 9.71 15.82
C THR A 153 22.84 10.29 14.73
N LYS A 154 23.06 9.55 13.64
CA LYS A 154 23.86 10.02 12.49
C LYS A 154 23.26 11.23 11.78
N ARG A 155 21.94 11.42 11.83
CA ARG A 155 21.25 12.58 11.23
C ARG A 155 21.32 13.81 12.13
N GLN A 156 21.29 13.64 13.45
CA GLN A 156 21.47 14.72 14.42
C GLN A 156 22.91 15.25 14.41
N GLU A 157 23.91 14.36 14.37
CA GLU A 157 25.32 14.73 14.31
C GLU A 157 25.65 15.54 13.03
N LYS A 158 25.13 15.12 11.87
CA LYS A 158 25.28 15.88 10.61
C LYS A 158 24.62 17.26 10.66
N LYS A 159 23.52 17.44 11.39
CA LYS A 159 22.86 18.74 11.55
C LYS A 159 23.68 19.67 12.45
N ALA A 160 24.19 19.17 13.57
CA ALA A 160 25.06 19.92 14.48
C ALA A 160 26.32 20.42 13.76
N LYS A 161 27.02 19.54 13.03
CA LYS A 161 28.23 19.89 12.27
C LYS A 161 27.98 20.92 11.16
N LYS A 162 26.76 20.94 10.59
CA LYS A 162 26.36 21.93 9.57
C LYS A 162 26.05 23.30 10.18
N GLN A 163 25.45 23.35 11.38
CA GLN A 163 25.21 24.61 12.09
C GLN A 163 26.51 25.24 12.57
N GLU A 164 27.42 24.45 13.13
CA GLU A 164 28.74 24.91 13.57
C GLU A 164 29.58 25.48 12.42
N LYS A 165 29.55 24.84 11.24
CA LYS A 165 30.26 25.37 10.06
C LYS A 165 29.66 26.69 9.54
N LYS A 166 28.36 26.92 9.75
CA LYS A 166 27.70 28.18 9.37
C LYS A 166 28.06 29.31 10.33
N SER A 167 27.98 29.09 11.64
CA SER A 167 28.33 30.11 12.64
C SER A 167 29.78 30.56 12.50
N ASN A 168 30.72 29.63 12.32
CA ASN A 168 32.14 29.97 12.13
C ASN A 168 32.39 30.78 10.83
N ARG A 169 31.60 30.53 9.77
CA ARG A 169 31.68 31.31 8.53
C ARG A 169 31.15 32.73 8.71
N GLU A 170 30.06 32.90 9.45
CA GLU A 170 29.49 34.22 9.76
C GLU A 170 30.41 35.03 10.67
N GLU A 171 31.00 34.41 11.68
CA GLU A 171 31.95 35.04 12.58
C GLU A 171 33.22 35.52 11.83
N LYS A 172 33.75 34.71 10.92
CA LYS A 172 34.88 35.12 10.07
C LYS A 172 34.54 36.30 9.16
N LYS A 173 33.34 36.36 8.61
CA LYS A 173 32.88 37.49 7.78
C LYS A 173 32.75 38.77 8.61
N ALA A 174 32.12 38.68 9.79
CA ALA A 174 31.98 39.81 10.71
C ALA A 174 33.34 40.34 11.17
N ARG A 175 34.31 39.44 11.44
CA ARG A 175 35.67 39.84 11.81
C ARG A 175 36.43 40.48 10.66
N ALA A 176 36.24 40.02 9.43
CA ALA A 176 36.84 40.63 8.24
C ALA A 176 36.26 42.03 7.97
N GLU A 177 34.95 42.20 8.16
CA GLU A 177 34.29 43.49 7.96
C GLU A 177 34.71 44.53 9.02
N LYS A 178 34.78 44.12 10.30
CA LYS A 178 35.33 44.98 11.38
C LYS A 178 36.78 45.40 11.13
N ARG A 179 37.60 44.54 10.51
CA ARG A 179 39.00 44.87 10.16
C ARG A 179 39.11 45.86 9.01
N LYS A 180 38.17 45.85 8.06
CA LYS A 180 38.14 46.85 6.97
C LYS A 180 37.74 48.22 7.52
N ARG A 181 36.68 48.29 8.32
CA ARG A 181 36.22 49.56 8.92
C ARG A 181 37.25 50.24 9.83
N LYS A 182 38.17 49.49 10.45
CA LYS A 182 39.29 50.03 11.25
C LYS A 182 40.51 50.49 10.42
N ARG A 183 40.49 50.30 9.11
CA ARG A 183 41.58 50.68 8.19
C ARG A 183 41.28 51.95 7.41
N ASP A 184 40.02 52.35 7.38
CA ASP A 184 39.49 53.49 6.63
C ASP A 184 39.20 54.71 7.53
N ASP A 185 39.63 54.65 8.81
CA ASP A 185 39.59 55.68 9.85
C ASP A 185 41.01 55.79 10.43
#